data_AF-A0A8S9Y9F6-F1
#
_entry.id   AF-A0A8S9Y9F6-F1
#
_cell.length_a   1.000
_cell.length_b   1.000
_cell.length_c   1.000
_cell.angle_alpha   90.00
_cell.angle_beta   90.00
_cell.angle_gamma   90.00
#
_symmetry.space_group_name_H-M   'P 1'
#
loop_
_entity.id
_entity.type
_entity.pdbx_description
1 polymer ?
#
loop_
_entity_poly.entity_id
_entity_poly.type
_entity_poly.pdbx_seq_one_letter_code
_entity_poly.pdbx_strand_id
1 'polypeptide(L)'
;MCDEWTGEWTNWSPWDKCRPSCGAVRYSVRSRDCKTARDEAGDIRDCVGTPIEYWRCAKHPCAHGEETFLNAYFSVRQNAIASGFATTAVICGLITAVWAVLFRSTLAEPVNLLVVKVGQWIHQRRMRRQGSAANGEPPTSCSQ
;
A
#
# COMPACT_ATOMS: atom_id res chain seq x y z
N MET A 1 25.61 -39.38 -40.76
CA MET A 1 25.49 -37.93 -40.50
C MET A 1 24.66 -37.34 -41.61
N CYS A 2 23.63 -36.56 -41.30
CA CYS A 2 23.01 -35.69 -42.29
C CYS A 2 23.74 -34.35 -42.18
N ASP A 3 24.49 -33.98 -43.21
CA ASP A 3 25.04 -32.63 -43.30
C ASP A 3 23.91 -31.70 -43.72
N GLU A 4 23.64 -30.71 -42.88
CA GLU A 4 22.58 -29.72 -43.11
C GLU A 4 22.94 -28.86 -44.33
N TRP A 5 22.10 -28.95 -45.35
CA TRP A 5 22.26 -28.27 -46.62
C TRP A 5 21.67 -26.86 -46.54
N THR A 6 22.51 -25.87 -46.21
CA THR A 6 22.07 -24.49 -45.95
C THR A 6 22.73 -23.47 -46.87
N GLY A 7 22.10 -22.31 -46.99
CA GLY A 7 22.64 -21.15 -47.70
C GLY A 7 23.86 -20.55 -46.98
N GLU A 8 24.63 -19.76 -47.72
CA GLU A 8 25.85 -19.12 -47.20
C GLU A 8 25.56 -17.69 -46.75
N TRP A 9 25.93 -17.35 -45.52
CA TRP A 9 25.84 -15.98 -45.03
C TRP A 9 26.94 -15.09 -45.62
N THR A 10 26.64 -13.83 -45.94
CA THR A 10 27.69 -12.83 -46.13
C THR A 10 28.42 -12.54 -44.82
N ASN A 11 29.59 -11.90 -44.93
CA ASN A 11 30.17 -11.24 -43.78
C ASN A 11 29.18 -10.23 -43.19
N TRP A 12 29.21 -10.11 -41.86
CA TRP A 12 28.48 -9.07 -41.16
C TRP A 12 28.94 -7.68 -41.61
N SER A 13 27.98 -6.77 -41.70
CA SER A 13 28.26 -5.35 -41.80
C SER A 13 29.04 -4.88 -40.55
N PRO A 14 29.74 -3.74 -40.66
CA PRO A 14 30.17 -3.02 -39.47
C PRO A 14 28.97 -2.71 -38.57
N TRP A 15 29.25 -2.56 -37.27
CA TRP A 15 28.26 -2.08 -36.31
C TRP A 15 27.83 -0.64 -36.62
N ASP A 16 26.52 -0.40 -36.66
CA ASP A 16 25.95 0.94 -36.77
C ASP A 16 26.31 1.82 -35.57
N LYS A 17 26.14 3.14 -35.73
CA LYS A 17 26.17 4.08 -34.61
C LYS A 17 25.04 3.78 -33.62
N CYS A 18 25.32 3.90 -32.33
CA CYS A 18 24.33 3.72 -31.28
C CYS A 18 23.15 4.67 -31.41
N ARG A 19 21.93 4.11 -31.50
CA ARG A 19 20.66 4.84 -31.56
C ARG A 19 19.75 4.52 -30.36
N PRO A 20 18.96 5.51 -29.86
CA PRO A 20 19.04 6.95 -30.15
C PRO A 20 20.44 7.53 -29.87
N SER A 21 20.77 8.73 -30.37
CA SER A 21 22.10 9.33 -30.17
C SER A 21 22.41 9.65 -28.70
N CYS A 22 21.39 9.61 -27.86
CA CYS A 22 21.36 10.10 -26.50
C CYS A 22 20.38 9.21 -25.70
N GLY A 23 20.57 8.99 -24.40
CA GLY A 23 19.68 8.18 -23.55
C GLY A 23 20.37 7.06 -22.76
N ALA A 24 19.63 6.49 -21.81
CA ALA A 24 20.13 5.39 -20.95
C ALA A 24 20.16 4.04 -21.68
N VAL A 25 19.18 3.82 -22.55
CA VAL A 25 19.04 2.59 -23.34
C VAL A 25 19.29 2.93 -24.80
N ARG A 26 20.34 2.35 -25.37
CA ARG A 26 20.79 2.61 -26.74
C ARG A 26 21.30 1.31 -27.35
N TYR A 27 21.08 1.13 -28.65
CA TYR A 27 21.50 -0.07 -29.38
C TYR A 27 22.23 0.28 -30.67
N SER A 28 23.22 -0.54 -31.01
CA SER A 28 23.82 -0.63 -32.33
C SER A 28 23.25 -1.86 -33.03
N VAL A 29 23.20 -1.80 -34.36
CA VAL A 29 22.65 -2.85 -35.22
C VAL A 29 23.70 -3.21 -36.25
N ARG A 30 23.80 -4.49 -36.60
CA ARG A 30 24.52 -4.92 -37.79
C ARG A 30 23.66 -5.92 -38.56
N SER A 31 23.92 -6.04 -39.86
CA SER A 31 23.19 -6.93 -40.74
C SER A 31 24.12 -7.78 -41.59
N ARG A 32 23.60 -8.90 -42.06
CA ARG A 32 24.21 -9.76 -43.07
C ARG A 32 23.11 -10.26 -44.01
N ASP A 33 23.48 -10.59 -45.23
CA ASP A 33 22.57 -11.10 -46.23
C ASP A 33 22.79 -12.61 -46.44
N CYS A 34 21.71 -13.33 -46.75
CA CYS A 34 21.81 -14.72 -47.14
C CYS A 34 22.03 -14.83 -48.64
N LYS A 35 23.11 -15.52 -49.04
CA LYS A 35 23.32 -15.93 -50.43
C LYS A 35 22.57 -17.23 -50.66
N THR A 36 21.32 -17.09 -51.06
CA THR A 36 20.48 -18.23 -51.44
C THR A 36 20.92 -18.79 -52.79
N ALA A 37 21.16 -20.10 -52.86
CA ALA A 37 21.45 -20.80 -54.11
C ALA A 37 20.35 -21.81 -54.40
N ARG A 38 20.04 -22.00 -55.69
CA ARG A 38 19.16 -23.07 -56.17
C ARG A 38 20.03 -24.22 -56.64
N ASP A 39 19.66 -25.44 -56.29
CA ASP A 39 20.38 -26.62 -56.75
C ASP A 39 19.80 -27.22 -58.03
N GLU A 40 20.39 -28.32 -58.49
CA GLU A 40 19.96 -28.99 -59.73
C GLU A 40 18.57 -29.64 -59.60
N ALA A 41 18.12 -29.97 -58.39
CA ALA A 41 16.78 -30.48 -58.11
C ALA A 41 15.72 -29.36 -58.08
N GLY A 42 16.15 -28.10 -57.98
CA GLY A 42 15.28 -26.93 -57.90
C GLY A 42 14.90 -26.52 -56.47
N ASP A 43 15.52 -27.11 -55.47
CA ASP A 43 15.35 -26.75 -54.07
C ASP A 43 16.19 -25.51 -53.73
N ILE A 44 15.68 -24.71 -52.79
CA ILE A 44 16.25 -23.42 -52.40
C ILE A 44 17.06 -23.61 -51.11
N ARG A 45 18.37 -23.29 -51.15
CA ARG A 45 19.25 -23.27 -49.98
C ARG A 45 19.11 -21.96 -49.22
N ASP A 46 18.32 -21.95 -48.15
CA ASP A 46 18.22 -20.79 -47.29
C ASP A 46 19.15 -20.88 -46.06
N CYS A 47 19.50 -19.73 -45.49
CA CYS A 47 20.42 -19.65 -44.37
C CYS A 47 19.68 -19.82 -43.04
N VAL A 48 20.25 -20.59 -42.12
CA VAL A 48 19.69 -20.75 -40.77
C VAL A 48 20.19 -19.64 -39.85
N GLY A 49 19.26 -18.97 -39.16
CA GLY A 49 19.53 -17.91 -38.19
C GLY A 49 19.03 -16.53 -38.62
N THR A 50 19.33 -15.50 -37.82
CA THR A 50 18.84 -14.13 -38.10
C THR A 50 19.80 -13.36 -39.02
N PRO A 51 19.26 -12.49 -39.91
CA PRO A 51 20.05 -11.58 -40.72
C PRO A 51 20.46 -10.30 -39.98
N ILE A 52 19.90 -10.06 -38.78
CA ILE A 52 20.10 -8.85 -37.99
C ILE A 52 20.54 -9.22 -36.58
N GLU A 53 21.47 -8.43 -36.04
CA GLU A 53 21.95 -8.54 -34.68
C GLU A 53 21.98 -7.18 -33.99
N TYR A 54 21.68 -7.18 -32.69
CA TYR A 54 21.62 -5.99 -31.85
C TYR A 54 22.70 -6.04 -30.77
N TRP A 55 23.36 -4.92 -30.54
CA TRP A 55 24.33 -4.75 -29.46
C TRP A 55 23.95 -3.59 -28.55
N ARG A 56 23.96 -3.82 -27.23
CA ARG A 56 23.63 -2.78 -26.26
C ARG A 56 24.82 -1.84 -26.09
N CYS A 57 24.59 -0.55 -26.31
CA CYS A 57 25.59 0.48 -26.13
C CYS A 57 25.67 0.97 -24.68
N ALA A 58 26.78 1.61 -24.33
CA ALA A 58 26.91 2.34 -23.08
C ALA A 58 25.92 3.53 -23.02
N LYS A 59 25.49 3.86 -21.79
CA LYS A 59 24.63 5.01 -21.51
C LYS A 59 25.30 6.31 -21.96
N HIS A 60 24.53 7.19 -22.60
CA HIS A 60 25.01 8.52 -23.00
C HIS A 60 24.92 9.51 -21.82
N PRO A 61 25.86 10.47 -21.66
CA PRO A 61 25.83 11.46 -20.59
C PRO A 61 24.52 12.27 -20.48
N CYS A 62 23.81 12.50 -21.59
CA CYS A 62 22.53 13.21 -21.56
C CYS A 62 21.41 12.48 -20.77
N ALA A 63 21.58 11.19 -20.46
CA ALA A 63 20.59 10.38 -19.78
C ALA A 63 20.43 10.74 -18.29
N HIS A 64 21.32 11.57 -17.74
CA HIS A 64 21.20 12.10 -16.38
C HIS A 64 19.91 12.90 -16.14
N GLY A 65 19.21 13.36 -17.18
CA GLY A 65 17.90 14.01 -17.05
C GLY A 65 16.71 13.05 -16.89
N GLU A 66 16.86 11.76 -17.21
CA GLU A 66 15.74 10.80 -17.27
C GLU A 66 15.57 10.01 -15.96
N GLU A 67 16.68 9.63 -15.32
CA GLU A 67 16.66 8.92 -14.03
C GLU A 67 16.12 9.77 -12.88
N THR A 68 16.33 11.08 -12.92
CA THR A 68 15.81 11.99 -11.89
C THR A 68 14.30 12.17 -12.01
N PHE A 69 13.75 12.13 -13.22
CA PHE A 69 12.33 12.34 -13.47
C PHE A 69 11.46 11.16 -13.01
N LEU A 70 11.81 9.91 -13.34
CA LEU A 70 11.03 8.75 -12.88
C LEU A 70 11.10 8.59 -11.36
N ASN A 71 12.28 8.78 -10.77
CA ASN A 71 12.43 8.71 -9.31
C ASN A 71 11.64 9.81 -8.59
N ALA A 72 11.67 11.05 -9.13
CA ALA A 72 10.84 12.14 -8.62
C ALA A 72 9.35 11.81 -8.77
N TYR A 73 8.90 11.31 -9.93
CA TYR A 73 7.51 10.94 -10.20
C TYR A 73 6.96 9.90 -9.22
N PHE A 74 7.72 8.83 -8.97
CA PHE A 74 7.32 7.80 -8.01
C PHE A 74 7.32 8.33 -6.57
N SER A 75 8.29 9.18 -6.19
CA SER A 75 8.31 9.79 -4.85
C SER A 75 7.11 10.71 -4.60
N VAL A 76 6.67 11.47 -5.60
CA VAL A 76 5.47 12.33 -5.52
C VAL A 76 4.21 11.48 -5.35
N ARG A 77 4.08 10.36 -6.08
CA ARG A 77 2.96 9.43 -5.93
C ARG A 77 2.94 8.73 -4.56
N GLN A 78 4.11 8.34 -4.04
CA GLN A 78 4.21 7.71 -2.72
C GLN A 78 3.86 8.68 -1.59
N ASN A 79 4.25 9.94 -1.69
CA ASN A 79 3.93 10.99 -0.71
C ASN A 79 2.43 11.30 -0.66
N ALA A 80 1.72 11.19 -1.78
CA ALA A 80 0.26 11.38 -1.84
C ALA A 80 -0.52 10.28 -1.09
N ILE A 81 0.02 9.06 -1.01
CA ILE A 81 -0.61 7.94 -0.30
C ILE A 81 -0.37 8.09 1.22
N ALA A 82 0.84 8.48 1.62
CA ALA A 82 1.19 8.65 3.04
C ALA A 82 0.40 9.78 3.72
N SER A 83 0.13 10.89 3.02
CA SER A 83 -0.70 11.99 3.54
C SER A 83 -2.17 11.58 3.74
N GLY A 84 -2.70 10.70 2.89
CA GLY A 84 -4.05 10.16 3.01
C GLY A 84 -4.26 9.35 4.29
N PHE A 85 -3.33 8.46 4.62
CA PHE A 85 -3.41 7.66 5.86
C PHE A 85 -3.30 8.51 7.12
N ALA A 86 -2.39 9.50 7.13
CA ALA A 86 -2.19 10.38 8.26
C ALA A 86 -3.45 11.20 8.58
N THR A 87 -4.12 11.75 7.56
CA THR A 87 -5.33 12.57 7.76
C THR A 87 -6.51 11.75 8.29
N THR A 88 -6.69 10.53 7.79
CA THR A 88 -7.76 9.63 8.24
C THR A 88 -7.58 9.24 9.72
N ALA A 89 -6.34 8.93 10.13
CA ALA A 89 -6.03 8.61 11.52
C ALA A 89 -6.35 9.76 12.48
N VAL A 90 -6.00 11.00 12.11
CA VAL A 90 -6.31 12.20 12.91
C VAL A 90 -7.81 12.41 13.03
N ILE A 91 -8.56 12.31 11.92
CA ILE A 91 -10.02 12.50 11.92
C ILE A 91 -10.70 11.44 12.79
N CYS A 92 -10.33 10.16 12.66
CA CYS A 92 -10.88 9.10 13.52
C CYS A 92 -10.58 9.34 15.00
N GLY A 93 -9.36 9.79 15.34
CA GLY A 93 -8.99 10.16 16.71
C GLY A 93 -9.84 11.30 17.27
N LEU A 94 -10.12 12.33 16.47
CA LEU A 94 -10.96 13.45 16.88
C LEU A 94 -12.42 13.02 17.07
N ILE A 95 -12.97 12.23 16.15
CA ILE A 95 -14.34 11.73 16.24
C ILE A 95 -14.52 10.90 17.51
N THR A 96 -13.61 9.95 17.77
CA THR A 96 -13.67 9.09 18.97
C THR A 96 -13.57 9.90 20.27
N ALA A 97 -12.71 10.93 20.32
CA ALA A 97 -12.61 11.82 21.46
C ALA A 97 -13.90 12.63 21.70
N VAL A 98 -14.51 13.16 20.63
CA VAL A 98 -15.79 13.90 20.73
C VAL A 98 -16.89 13.00 21.27
N TRP A 99 -17.05 11.79 20.74
CA TRP A 99 -18.03 10.83 21.25
C TRP A 99 -17.78 10.46 22.71
N ALA A 100 -16.52 10.26 23.12
CA ALA A 100 -16.19 9.96 24.51
C ALA A 100 -16.53 11.12 25.46
N VAL A 101 -16.28 12.37 25.04
CA VAL A 101 -16.63 13.56 25.83
C VAL A 101 -18.14 13.73 25.92
N LEU A 102 -18.85 13.60 24.80
CA LEU A 102 -20.32 13.69 24.77
C LEU A 102 -20.95 12.59 25.61
N PHE A 103 -20.46 11.35 25.52
CA PHE A 103 -20.98 10.23 26.32
C PHE A 103 -20.70 10.42 27.82
N ARG A 104 -19.51 10.93 28.18
CA ARG A 104 -19.22 11.29 29.56
C ARG A 104 -20.12 12.40 30.07
N SER A 105 -20.30 13.50 29.34
CA SER A 105 -21.11 14.62 29.83
C SER A 105 -22.60 14.29 29.88
N THR A 106 -23.13 13.65 28.84
CA THR A 106 -24.56 13.30 28.76
C THR A 106 -24.98 12.21 29.74
N LEU A 107 -24.10 11.28 30.11
CA LEU A 107 -24.44 10.20 31.04
C LEU A 107 -23.95 10.43 32.46
N ALA A 108 -22.79 11.05 32.68
CA ALA A 108 -22.27 11.21 34.05
C ALA A 108 -23.15 12.12 34.91
N GLU A 109 -23.70 13.19 34.33
CA GLU A 109 -24.54 14.13 35.06
C GLU A 109 -25.89 13.53 35.54
N PRO A 110 -26.71 12.89 34.67
CA PRO A 110 -27.94 12.25 35.12
C PRO A 110 -27.68 11.03 36.01
N VAL A 111 -26.62 10.26 35.77
CA VAL A 111 -26.26 9.11 36.62
C VAL A 111 -25.88 9.57 38.02
N ASN A 112 -25.06 10.62 38.16
CA ASN A 112 -24.71 11.17 39.47
C ASN A 112 -25.94 11.70 40.22
N LEU A 113 -26.85 12.39 39.52
CA LEU A 113 -28.10 12.86 40.13
C LEU A 113 -28.99 11.70 40.60
N LEU A 114 -29.09 10.63 39.81
CA LEU A 114 -29.81 9.42 40.18
C LEU A 114 -29.16 8.72 41.38
N VAL A 115 -27.84 8.60 41.41
CA VAL A 115 -27.10 8.02 42.55
C VAL A 115 -27.35 8.80 43.83
N VAL A 116 -27.30 10.13 43.78
CA VAL A 116 -27.60 11.00 44.95
C VAL A 116 -29.06 10.83 45.39
N LYS A 117 -30.03 10.86 44.47
CA LYS A 117 -31.45 10.69 44.80
C LYS A 117 -31.75 9.31 45.40
N VAL A 118 -31.18 8.25 44.82
CA VAL A 118 -31.31 6.89 45.34
C VAL A 118 -30.66 6.77 46.71
N GLY A 119 -29.47 7.34 46.91
CA GLY A 119 -28.78 7.39 48.21
C GLY A 119 -29.62 8.08 49.29
N GLN A 120 -30.19 9.25 48.98
CA GLN A 120 -31.09 9.98 49.89
C GLN A 120 -32.35 9.17 50.22
N TRP A 121 -32.96 8.52 49.22
CA TRP A 121 -34.13 7.68 49.41
C TRP A 121 -33.83 6.44 50.27
N ILE A 122 -32.68 5.79 50.07
CA ILE A 122 -32.22 4.65 50.89
C ILE A 122 -32.01 5.11 52.33
N HIS A 123 -31.35 6.26 52.53
CA HIS A 123 -31.15 6.84 53.86
C HIS A 123 -32.47 7.15 54.57
N GLN A 124 -33.42 7.78 53.87
CA GLN A 124 -34.76 8.06 54.41
C GLN A 124 -35.55 6.78 54.75
N ARG A 125 -35.44 5.73 53.93
CA ARG A 125 -36.04 4.42 54.25
C ARG A 125 -35.40 3.78 55.48
N ARG A 126 -34.08 3.93 55.66
CA ARG A 126 -33.37 3.41 56.83
C ARG A 126 -33.82 4.10 58.12
N MET A 127 -33.96 5.43 58.09
CA MET A 127 -34.46 6.21 59.23
C MET A 127 -35.92 5.88 59.57
N ARG A 128 -36.79 5.67 58.57
CA ARG A 128 -38.18 5.22 58.80
C ARG A 128 -38.26 3.82 59.43
N ARG A 129 -37.36 2.91 59.07
CA ARG A 129 -37.27 1.58 59.71
C ARG A 129 -36.78 1.66 61.15
N GLN A 130 -35.79 2.51 61.45
CA GLN A 130 -35.29 2.70 62.82
C GLN A 130 -36.29 3.43 63.73
N GLY A 131 -37.02 4.43 63.22
CA GLY A 131 -38.11 5.09 63.95
C GLY A 131 -39.31 4.16 64.23
N SER A 132 -39.55 3.17 63.36
CA SER A 132 -40.56 2.14 63.60
C SER A 132 -40.11 1.06 64.59
N ALA A 133 -38.80 0.86 64.77
CA ALA A 133 -38.24 -0.05 65.77
C ALA A 133 -38.16 0.60 67.18
N ALA A 134 -37.97 1.92 67.25
CA ALA A 134 -37.92 2.67 68.51
C ALA A 134 -39.28 2.82 69.23
N ASN A 135 -40.40 2.62 68.53
CA ASN A 135 -41.75 2.68 69.10
C ASN A 135 -42.34 1.29 69.43
N GLY A 136 -41.50 0.24 69.43
CA GLY A 136 -41.92 -1.16 69.51
C GLY A 136 -41.25 -1.97 70.61
N GLU A 137 -40.91 -1.39 71.76
CA GLU A 137 -40.42 -2.16 72.91
C GLU A 137 -41.11 -1.73 74.22
N PRO A 138 -41.95 -2.60 74.83
CA PRO A 138 -42.43 -2.40 76.19
C PRO A 138 -41.34 -2.82 77.19
N PRO A 139 -41.12 -2.12 78.32
CA PRO A 139 -40.22 -2.62 79.36
C PRO A 139 -40.83 -3.86 80.03
N THR A 140 -40.06 -4.94 80.05
CA THR A 140 -40.31 -6.12 80.86
C THR A 140 -39.87 -5.91 82.31
N SER A 141 -40.71 -6.42 83.22
CA SER A 141 -40.46 -6.87 84.61
C SER A 141 -40.59 -5.87 85.76
N CYS A 142 -41.48 -6.18 86.73
CA CYS A 142 -41.07 -6.64 88.07
C CYS A 142 -42.24 -7.23 88.89
N SER A 143 -41.96 -8.43 89.44
CA SER A 143 -42.49 -9.16 90.62
C SER A 143 -43.44 -8.48 91.63
N GLN A 144 -44.54 -9.15 91.99
CA GLN A 144 -44.71 -10.00 93.19
C GLN A 144 -46.04 -10.77 93.10
#